data_AF-A0A1B0ZYS1-F1
#
_entry.id   AF-A0A1B0ZYS1-F1
#
_cell.length_a   1.000
_cell.length_b   1.000
_cell.length_c   1.000
_cell.angle_alpha   90.00
_cell.angle_beta   90.00
_cell.angle_gamma   90.00
#
_symmetry.space_group_name_H-M   'P 1'
#
loop_
_entity.id
_entity.type
_entity.pdbx_description
1 polymer ?
#
loop_
_entity_poly.entity_id
_entity_poly.type
_entity_poly.pdbx_seq_one_letter_code
_entity_poly.pdbx_strand_id
1 'polypeptide(L)'
;MLKSLAATLALSLMGGLAQASTLFLEAGNWAAVYKGNTCHVYTLSSARDTSGYLEFTFENNGLNATFDYIYTPYGPDEVEAPWDEAADSVTLYLGDEPVWFGDEMFFYTAPGFTYGASLTPGFISELIGAMLATKGDFGFAVDRAAEGETWLYGGFSLSGLDQALAKAGEMCQFDPRALPQS
;
A
#
# COMPACT_ATOMS: atom_id res chain seq x y z
N MET A 1 37.11 -9.02 -37.56
CA MET A 1 36.56 -7.79 -36.94
C MET A 1 35.07 -7.89 -36.54
N LEU A 2 34.38 -9.04 -36.70
CA LEU A 2 32.97 -9.19 -36.29
C LEU A 2 32.76 -9.52 -34.80
N LYS A 3 33.78 -10.00 -34.09
CA LYS A 3 33.63 -10.45 -32.68
C LYS A 3 33.48 -9.30 -31.67
N SER A 4 33.81 -8.07 -32.06
CA SER A 4 33.83 -6.92 -31.14
C SER A 4 32.52 -6.13 -31.07
N LEU A 5 31.57 -6.38 -32.00
CA LEU A 5 30.27 -5.68 -32.02
C LEU A 5 29.18 -6.40 -31.20
N ALA A 6 29.29 -7.71 -31.02
CA ALA A 6 28.33 -8.50 -30.24
C ALA A 6 28.45 -8.25 -28.72
N ALA A 7 29.66 -7.95 -28.23
CA ALA A 7 29.90 -7.70 -26.81
C ALA A 7 29.33 -6.35 -26.34
N THR A 8 29.32 -5.34 -27.21
CA THR A 8 28.86 -3.99 -26.89
C THR A 8 27.34 -3.88 -26.82
N LEU A 9 26.60 -4.68 -27.61
CA LEU A 9 25.13 -4.73 -27.54
C LEU A 9 24.62 -5.45 -26.28
N ALA A 10 25.36 -6.44 -25.77
CA ALA A 10 24.99 -7.14 -24.55
C ALA A 10 25.17 -6.27 -23.30
N LEU A 11 26.19 -5.41 -23.26
CA LEU A 11 26.41 -4.47 -22.14
C LEU A 11 25.35 -3.36 -22.07
N SER A 12 24.88 -2.85 -23.21
CA SER A 12 23.87 -1.78 -23.23
C SER A 12 22.48 -2.25 -22.78
N LEU A 13 22.11 -3.50 -23.07
CA LEU A 13 20.88 -4.12 -22.57
C LEU A 13 20.91 -4.40 -21.06
N MET A 14 22.08 -4.74 -20.51
CA MET A 14 22.24 -4.93 -19.06
C MET A 14 22.26 -3.61 -18.27
N GLY A 15 22.78 -2.53 -18.87
CA GLY A 15 22.78 -1.19 -18.25
C GLY A 15 21.37 -0.58 -18.12
N GLY A 16 20.50 -0.80 -19.11
CA GLY A 16 19.12 -0.28 -19.09
C GLY A 16 18.21 -0.95 -18.05
N LEU A 17 18.39 -2.26 -17.82
CA LEU A 17 17.64 -3.00 -16.79
C LEU A 17 18.10 -2.64 -15.36
N ALA A 18 19.37 -2.32 -15.17
CA ALA A 18 19.90 -1.87 -13.88
C ALA A 18 19.27 -0.54 -13.42
N GLN A 19 19.00 0.40 -14.34
CA GLN A 19 18.35 1.67 -14.00
C GLN A 19 16.84 1.55 -13.73
N ALA A 20 16.15 0.58 -14.34
CA ALA A 20 14.75 0.32 -14.01
C ALA A 20 14.61 -0.28 -12.60
N SER A 21 15.55 -1.17 -12.21
CA SER A 21 15.58 -1.79 -10.89
C SER A 21 15.84 -0.82 -9.72
N THR A 22 16.33 0.39 -9.98
CA THR A 22 16.51 1.38 -8.91
C THR A 22 15.22 2.05 -8.47
N LEU A 23 14.20 2.09 -9.33
CA LEU A 23 12.94 2.82 -9.09
C LEU A 23 11.75 1.89 -8.79
N PHE A 24 11.97 0.59 -8.76
CA PHE A 24 10.93 -0.41 -8.58
C PHE A 24 11.46 -1.66 -7.89
N LEU A 25 10.64 -2.29 -7.05
CA LEU A 25 10.87 -3.61 -6.47
C LEU A 25 9.53 -4.32 -6.26
N GLU A 26 9.47 -5.61 -6.57
CA GLU A 26 8.45 -6.52 -6.03
C GLU A 26 9.12 -7.43 -4.99
N ALA A 27 8.47 -7.59 -3.85
CA ALA A 27 8.89 -8.51 -2.81
C ALA A 27 7.65 -9.13 -2.18
N GLY A 28 7.53 -10.47 -2.25
CA GLY A 28 6.36 -11.18 -1.74
C GLY A 28 5.06 -10.67 -2.35
N ASN A 29 4.15 -10.17 -1.51
CA ASN A 29 2.86 -9.61 -1.93
C ASN A 29 2.85 -8.07 -1.97
N TRP A 30 4.02 -7.45 -1.92
CA TRP A 30 4.18 -5.99 -1.91
C TRP A 30 5.09 -5.53 -3.04
N ALA A 31 4.86 -4.31 -3.50
CA ALA A 31 5.74 -3.61 -4.41
C ALA A 31 6.08 -2.23 -3.87
N ALA A 32 7.25 -1.72 -4.27
CA ALA A 32 7.66 -0.35 -4.06
C ALA A 32 7.99 0.29 -5.41
N VAL A 33 7.52 1.51 -5.65
CA VAL A 33 7.83 2.26 -6.87
C VAL A 33 8.06 3.73 -6.56
N TYR A 34 9.04 4.35 -7.22
CA TYR A 34 9.23 5.79 -7.19
C TYR A 34 8.63 6.43 -8.45
N LYS A 35 7.62 7.27 -8.25
CA LYS A 35 6.86 7.92 -9.34
C LYS A 35 6.46 9.32 -8.92
N GLY A 36 6.67 10.31 -9.80
CA GLY A 36 6.15 11.66 -9.58
C GLY A 36 6.69 12.37 -8.33
N ASN A 37 7.90 12.03 -7.88
CA ASN A 37 8.52 12.51 -6.63
C ASN A 37 7.91 11.92 -5.33
N THR A 38 7.21 10.81 -5.45
CA THR A 38 6.61 10.06 -4.34
C THR A 38 7.03 8.59 -4.43
N CYS A 39 7.38 8.01 -3.28
CA CYS A 39 7.54 6.57 -3.13
C CYS A 39 6.19 5.97 -2.74
N HIS A 40 5.76 4.97 -3.51
CA HIS A 40 4.56 4.20 -3.25
C HIS A 40 4.97 2.82 -2.79
N VAL A 41 4.29 2.28 -1.77
CA VAL A 41 4.43 0.89 -1.33
C VAL A 41 3.04 0.28 -1.24
N TYR A 42 2.73 -0.69 -2.10
CA TYR A 42 1.36 -1.17 -2.26
C TYR A 42 1.29 -2.69 -2.39
N THR A 43 0.11 -3.25 -2.09
CA THR A 43 -0.16 -4.68 -2.22
C THR A 43 -0.36 -5.08 -3.67
N LEU A 44 0.24 -6.20 -4.08
CA LEU A 44 0.12 -6.76 -5.43
C LEU A 44 -1.20 -7.54 -5.65
N SER A 45 -1.80 -8.02 -4.57
CA SER A 45 -3.11 -8.67 -4.58
C SER A 45 -4.21 -7.68 -4.20
N SER A 46 -5.35 -7.78 -4.87
CA SER A 46 -6.56 -7.07 -4.47
C SER A 46 -7.26 -7.78 -3.30
N ALA A 47 -8.08 -7.03 -2.58
CA ALA A 47 -9.10 -7.56 -1.70
C ALA A 47 -10.02 -8.53 -2.45
N ARG A 48 -10.62 -9.47 -1.70
CA ARG A 48 -11.44 -10.55 -2.30
C ARG A 48 -12.78 -10.02 -2.77
N ASP A 49 -13.42 -9.19 -1.95
CA ASP A 49 -14.81 -8.76 -2.13
C ASP A 49 -14.92 -7.37 -2.75
N THR A 50 -13.77 -6.74 -2.98
CA THR A 50 -13.60 -5.43 -3.59
C THR A 50 -12.30 -5.44 -4.36
N SER A 51 -12.23 -4.83 -5.53
CA SER A 51 -11.00 -4.62 -6.30
C SER A 51 -10.00 -3.65 -5.62
N GLY A 52 -10.00 -3.57 -4.29
CA GLY A 52 -9.19 -2.63 -3.51
C GLY A 52 -7.83 -3.17 -3.08
N TYR A 53 -6.93 -2.29 -2.69
CA TYR A 53 -5.55 -2.59 -2.30
C TYR A 53 -5.09 -1.64 -1.20
N LEU A 54 -4.00 -1.98 -0.51
CA LEU A 54 -3.36 -1.10 0.46
C LEU A 54 -2.23 -0.34 -0.21
N GLU A 55 -2.06 0.93 0.13
CA GLU A 55 -0.96 1.77 -0.32
C GLU A 55 -0.43 2.65 0.81
N PHE A 56 0.90 2.67 0.95
CA PHE A 56 1.60 3.76 1.61
C PHE A 56 2.17 4.71 0.56
N THR A 57 2.13 6.01 0.84
CA THR A 57 2.88 6.99 0.07
C THR A 57 3.84 7.77 0.95
N PHE A 58 4.98 8.17 0.39
CA PHE A 58 6.00 8.96 1.06
C PHE A 58 6.60 9.95 0.09
N GLU A 59 6.67 11.23 0.45
CA GLU A 59 7.55 12.17 -0.23
C GLU A 59 9.01 11.96 0.18
N ASN A 60 9.92 12.65 -0.50
CA ASN A 60 11.34 12.64 -0.14
C ASN A 60 11.54 12.99 1.34
N ASN A 61 12.45 12.26 1.98
CA ASN A 61 12.74 12.26 3.42
C ASN A 61 11.58 11.73 4.29
N GLY A 62 10.63 11.00 3.72
CA GLY A 62 9.54 10.35 4.47
C GLY A 62 8.46 11.33 4.92
N LEU A 63 8.40 12.50 4.30
CA LEU A 63 7.40 13.53 4.58
C LEU A 63 6.04 13.16 3.98
N ASN A 64 4.98 13.78 4.52
CA ASN A 64 3.61 13.64 4.04
C ASN A 64 3.20 12.17 3.84
N ALA A 65 3.58 11.32 4.79
CA ALA A 65 3.27 9.90 4.70
C ALA A 65 1.75 9.70 4.70
N THR A 66 1.26 8.79 3.87
CA THR A 66 -0.14 8.33 3.90
C THR A 66 -0.19 6.82 4.02
N PHE A 67 -1.32 6.32 4.54
CA PHE A 67 -1.70 4.92 4.45
C PHE A 67 -3.18 4.86 4.08
N ASP A 68 -3.46 4.20 2.96
CA ASP A 68 -4.77 4.19 2.36
C ASP A 68 -5.18 2.75 2.00
N TYR A 69 -6.44 2.44 2.27
CA TYR A 69 -7.14 1.40 1.56
C TYR A 69 -7.83 2.04 0.35
N ILE A 70 -7.45 1.64 -0.86
CA ILE A 70 -7.94 2.23 -2.11
C ILE A 70 -8.77 1.21 -2.85
N TYR A 71 -10.03 1.53 -3.14
CA TYR A 71 -10.95 0.76 -3.95
C TYR A 71 -11.28 1.49 -5.24
N THR A 72 -10.98 0.85 -6.37
CA THR A 72 -11.37 1.33 -7.69
C THR A 72 -12.26 0.27 -8.35
N PRO A 73 -13.58 0.52 -8.44
CA PRO A 73 -14.50 -0.37 -9.14
C PRO A 73 -14.04 -0.68 -10.56
N TYR A 74 -14.09 -1.96 -10.93
CA TYR A 74 -13.77 -2.40 -12.29
C TYR A 74 -14.90 -3.25 -12.90
N GLY A 75 -15.69 -3.92 -12.07
CA GLY A 75 -16.83 -4.73 -12.51
C GLY A 75 -18.02 -3.89 -12.98
N PRO A 76 -18.89 -4.42 -13.87
CA PRO A 76 -20.12 -3.74 -14.28
C PRO A 76 -21.12 -3.53 -13.14
N ASP A 77 -21.02 -4.36 -12.09
CA ASP A 77 -21.85 -4.29 -10.87
C ASP A 77 -21.17 -3.49 -9.75
N GLU A 78 -19.95 -3.01 -9.98
CA GLU A 78 -19.18 -2.20 -9.05
C GLU A 78 -19.23 -0.73 -9.53
N VAL A 79 -19.97 0.12 -8.84
CA VAL A 79 -20.15 1.53 -9.28
C VAL A 79 -19.92 2.53 -8.15
N GLU A 80 -20.24 2.14 -6.92
CA GLU A 80 -20.15 2.94 -5.71
C GLU A 80 -19.38 2.17 -4.63
N ALA A 81 -18.97 2.88 -3.58
CA ALA A 81 -18.40 2.26 -2.39
C ALA A 81 -19.43 1.29 -1.76
N PRO A 82 -19.02 0.09 -1.31
CA PRO A 82 -19.92 -0.86 -0.66
C PRO A 82 -20.19 -0.55 0.83
N TRP A 83 -19.83 0.65 1.29
CA TRP A 83 -19.97 1.17 2.64
C TRP A 83 -20.65 2.55 2.63
N ASP A 84 -21.33 2.89 3.72
CA ASP A 84 -21.90 4.21 3.95
C ASP A 84 -20.88 5.08 4.70
N GLU A 85 -20.29 6.06 4.01
CA GLU A 85 -19.27 6.96 4.59
C GLU A 85 -19.77 7.74 5.82
N ALA A 86 -21.08 7.92 5.98
CA ALA A 86 -21.66 8.70 7.08
C ALA A 86 -22.08 7.84 8.29
N ALA A 87 -22.25 6.54 8.11
CA ALA A 87 -22.80 5.65 9.14
C ALA A 87 -21.84 4.52 9.54
N ASP A 88 -20.98 4.07 8.64
CA ASP A 88 -20.09 2.94 8.87
C ASP A 88 -18.74 3.37 9.46
N SER A 89 -17.99 2.42 10.02
CA SER A 89 -16.63 2.63 10.54
C SER A 89 -15.67 1.55 10.07
N VAL A 90 -14.38 1.87 9.98
CA VAL A 90 -13.36 0.89 9.61
C VAL A 90 -12.92 0.10 10.84
N THR A 91 -12.80 -1.22 10.69
CA THR A 91 -12.09 -2.08 11.63
C THR A 91 -10.89 -2.69 10.92
N LEU A 92 -9.70 -2.53 11.51
CA LEU A 92 -8.47 -3.12 11.01
C LEU A 92 -8.08 -4.34 11.85
N TYR A 93 -7.43 -5.33 11.22
CA TYR A 93 -6.95 -6.54 11.88
C TYR A 93 -5.46 -6.75 11.64
N LEU A 94 -4.75 -7.24 12.65
CA LEU A 94 -3.40 -7.79 12.54
C LEU A 94 -3.42 -9.26 12.98
N GLY A 95 -3.35 -10.17 12.00
CA GLY A 95 -3.75 -11.56 12.18
C GLY A 95 -5.26 -11.65 12.42
N ASP A 96 -5.66 -12.31 13.51
CA ASP A 96 -7.06 -12.47 13.89
C ASP A 96 -7.51 -11.42 14.93
N GLU A 97 -6.63 -10.50 15.33
CA GLU A 97 -6.89 -9.53 16.39
C GLU A 97 -7.25 -8.16 15.80
N PRO A 98 -8.39 -7.55 16.21
CA PRO A 98 -8.71 -6.19 15.82
C PRO A 98 -7.74 -5.20 16.48
N VAL A 99 -7.41 -4.14 15.75
CA VAL A 99 -6.48 -3.10 16.22
C VAL A 99 -7.14 -1.73 16.20
N TRP A 100 -6.78 -0.92 17.20
CA TRP A 100 -7.39 0.39 17.44
C TRP A 100 -7.17 1.40 16.30
N PHE A 101 -6.21 1.16 15.40
CA PHE A 101 -5.96 2.02 14.24
C PHE A 101 -7.19 2.19 13.32
N GLY A 102 -8.16 1.27 13.36
CA GLY A 102 -9.42 1.42 12.62
C GLY A 102 -10.20 2.67 13.03
N ASP A 103 -10.13 3.07 14.30
CA ASP A 103 -10.80 4.27 14.84
C ASP A 103 -10.21 5.57 14.24
N GLU A 104 -9.01 5.49 13.69
CA GLU A 104 -8.26 6.60 13.08
C GLU A 104 -8.32 6.60 11.56
N MET A 105 -9.17 5.74 10.97
CA MET A 105 -9.40 5.69 9.53
C MET A 105 -10.64 6.49 9.15
N PHE A 106 -10.55 7.26 8.06
CA PHE A 106 -11.66 8.06 7.55
C PHE A 106 -11.94 7.69 6.10
N PHE A 107 -13.21 7.43 5.78
CA PHE A 107 -13.62 7.21 4.41
C PHE A 107 -13.46 8.48 3.57
N TYR A 108 -13.16 8.28 2.28
CA TYR A 108 -13.13 9.35 1.31
C TYR A 108 -13.59 8.87 -0.06
N THR A 109 -14.16 9.80 -0.81
CA THR A 109 -14.41 9.68 -2.25
C THR A 109 -13.48 10.64 -3.01
N ALA A 110 -12.70 10.08 -3.93
CA ALA A 110 -11.78 10.79 -4.82
C ALA A 110 -12.27 10.77 -6.29
N PRO A 111 -11.74 11.66 -7.16
CA PRO A 111 -12.10 11.68 -8.57
C PRO A 111 -11.86 10.34 -9.28
N GLY A 112 -12.62 10.09 -10.35
CA GLY A 112 -12.42 8.92 -11.21
C GLY A 112 -12.86 7.60 -10.58
N PHE A 113 -13.97 7.61 -9.82
CA PHE A 113 -14.53 6.42 -9.16
C PHE A 113 -13.53 5.77 -8.19
N THR A 114 -12.76 6.57 -7.47
CA THR A 114 -11.85 6.06 -6.45
C THR A 114 -12.46 6.30 -5.09
N TYR A 115 -12.66 5.23 -4.33
CA TYR A 115 -13.16 5.28 -2.97
C TYR A 115 -12.08 4.71 -2.06
N GLY A 116 -12.09 5.07 -0.78
CA GLY A 116 -11.11 4.50 0.13
C GLY A 116 -11.32 4.91 1.56
N ALA A 117 -10.37 4.49 2.39
CA ALA A 117 -10.23 4.98 3.74
C ALA A 117 -8.76 5.31 4.00
N SER A 118 -8.50 6.42 4.67
CA SER A 118 -7.15 6.94 4.95
C SER A 118 -6.91 7.01 6.44
N LEU A 119 -5.72 6.61 6.89
CA LEU A 119 -5.31 6.71 8.29
C LEU A 119 -4.89 8.13 8.62
N THR A 120 -5.21 8.61 9.83
CA THR A 120 -4.60 9.81 10.40
C THR A 120 -3.06 9.73 10.31
N PRO A 121 -2.38 10.69 9.66
CA PRO A 121 -0.95 10.60 9.35
C PRO A 121 -0.02 10.35 10.55
N GLY A 122 -0.39 10.87 11.73
CA GLY A 122 0.39 10.73 12.95
C GLY A 122 0.58 9.27 13.44
N PHE A 123 -0.23 8.33 12.96
CA PHE A 123 -0.18 6.92 13.41
C PHE A 123 0.49 5.98 12.39
N ILE A 124 0.91 6.47 11.23
CA ILE A 124 1.47 5.63 10.16
C ILE A 124 2.73 4.90 10.63
N SER A 125 3.64 5.59 11.34
CA SER A 125 4.86 4.94 11.85
C SER A 125 4.56 3.85 12.87
N GLU A 126 3.51 4.01 13.68
CA GLU A 126 3.09 3.01 14.65
C GLU A 126 2.45 1.81 13.96
N LEU A 127 1.59 2.07 12.98
CA LEU A 127 0.97 1.05 12.15
C LEU A 127 2.02 0.19 11.42
N ILE A 128 3.01 0.83 10.77
CA ILE A 128 4.12 0.13 10.11
C ILE A 128 4.84 -0.78 11.12
N GLY A 129 5.16 -0.25 12.31
CA GLY A 129 5.80 -1.03 13.37
C GLY A 129 4.96 -2.26 13.77
N ALA A 130 3.64 -2.09 13.92
CA ALA A 130 2.72 -3.16 14.27
C ALA A 130 2.58 -4.21 13.16
N MET A 131 2.48 -3.80 11.89
CA MET A 131 2.46 -4.70 10.73
C MET A 131 3.75 -5.51 10.64
N LEU A 132 4.92 -4.87 10.78
CA LEU A 132 6.22 -5.57 10.71
C LEU A 132 6.45 -6.54 11.88
N ALA A 133 5.83 -6.31 13.04
CA ALA A 133 5.89 -7.21 14.19
C ALA A 133 4.90 -8.38 14.09
N THR A 134 3.89 -8.26 13.24
CA THR A 134 2.80 -9.24 13.11
C THR A 134 3.25 -10.45 12.29
N LYS A 135 2.81 -11.64 12.71
CA LYS A 135 3.09 -12.91 12.01
C LYS A 135 1.96 -13.38 11.09
N GLY A 136 0.82 -12.70 11.13
CA GLY A 136 -0.35 -12.96 10.30
C GLY A 136 -0.52 -11.93 9.19
N ASP A 137 -1.72 -11.93 8.60
CA ASP A 137 -2.12 -11.01 7.55
C ASP A 137 -2.67 -9.70 8.13
N PHE A 138 -2.77 -8.66 7.31
CA PHE A 138 -3.48 -7.43 7.64
C PHE A 138 -4.90 -7.49 7.09
N GLY A 139 -5.90 -7.28 7.93
CA GLY A 139 -7.30 -7.26 7.51
C GLY A 139 -7.86 -5.84 7.41
N PHE A 140 -8.55 -5.54 6.31
CA PHE A 140 -9.39 -4.36 6.16
C PHE A 140 -10.87 -4.77 6.18
N ALA A 141 -11.59 -4.31 7.20
CA ALA A 141 -13.01 -4.55 7.37
C ALA A 141 -13.76 -3.25 7.62
N VAL A 142 -15.08 -3.31 7.46
CA VAL A 142 -15.99 -2.21 7.81
C VAL A 142 -17.09 -2.75 8.70
N ASP A 143 -17.36 -2.03 9.79
CA ASP A 143 -18.55 -2.22 10.59
C ASP A 143 -19.70 -1.50 9.90
N ARG A 144 -20.59 -2.30 9.30
CA ARG A 144 -21.72 -1.81 8.52
C ARG A 144 -22.91 -1.62 9.44
N ALA A 145 -23.21 -0.37 9.77
CA ALA A 145 -24.13 -0.04 10.85
C ALA A 145 -25.58 -0.46 10.53
N ALA A 146 -25.99 -0.31 9.26
CA ALA A 146 -27.34 -0.68 8.81
C ALA A 146 -27.58 -2.20 8.85
N GLU A 147 -26.54 -2.99 8.57
CA GLU A 147 -26.58 -4.45 8.56
C GLU A 147 -26.25 -5.09 9.90
N GLY A 148 -25.61 -4.34 10.81
CA GLY A 148 -25.24 -4.83 12.14
C GLY A 148 -24.15 -5.90 12.11
N GLU A 149 -23.21 -5.79 11.17
CA GLU A 149 -22.12 -6.74 10.98
C GLU A 149 -20.77 -6.06 10.71
N THR A 150 -19.69 -6.79 10.95
CA THR A 150 -18.35 -6.43 10.48
C THR A 150 -18.03 -7.25 9.23
N TRP A 151 -17.88 -6.57 8.09
CA TRP A 151 -17.56 -7.24 6.82
C TRP A 151 -16.08 -7.11 6.49
N LEU A 152 -15.37 -8.24 6.41
CA LEU A 152 -13.96 -8.29 6.02
C LEU A 152 -13.83 -8.26 4.49
N TYR A 153 -13.46 -7.10 3.94
CA TYR A 153 -13.29 -6.94 2.50
C TYR A 153 -11.99 -7.56 1.97
N GLY A 154 -10.90 -7.46 2.73
CA GLY A 154 -9.58 -7.92 2.28
C GLY A 154 -8.70 -8.39 3.43
N GLY A 155 -8.04 -9.53 3.21
CA GLY A 155 -6.89 -10.00 3.99
C GLY A 155 -5.63 -9.91 3.14
N PHE A 156 -4.62 -9.22 3.63
CA PHE A 156 -3.40 -8.88 2.90
C PHE A 156 -2.20 -9.50 3.57
N SER A 157 -1.54 -10.39 2.85
CA SER A 157 -0.30 -10.98 3.34
C SER A 157 0.80 -9.94 3.53
N LEU A 158 1.41 -9.93 4.70
CA LEU A 158 2.52 -9.01 5.03
C LEU A 158 3.89 -9.50 4.51
N SER A 159 3.92 -10.65 3.83
CA SER A 159 5.12 -11.18 3.21
C SER A 159 5.69 -10.20 2.19
N GLY A 160 6.91 -9.73 2.42
CA GLY A 160 7.59 -8.79 1.54
C GLY A 160 7.47 -7.31 1.90
N LEU A 161 6.65 -6.96 2.91
CA LEU A 161 6.44 -5.57 3.31
C LEU A 161 7.73 -4.87 3.76
N ASP A 162 8.54 -5.52 4.60
CA ASP A 162 9.81 -4.93 5.11
C ASP A 162 10.77 -4.61 3.96
N GLN A 163 10.85 -5.48 2.96
CA GLN A 163 11.71 -5.27 1.78
C GLN A 163 11.18 -4.14 0.89
N ALA A 164 9.86 -4.05 0.70
CA ALA A 164 9.24 -2.98 -0.08
C ALA A 164 9.41 -1.61 0.61
N LEU A 165 9.17 -1.54 1.93
CA LEU A 165 9.41 -0.33 2.73
C LEU A 165 10.88 0.08 2.72
N ALA A 166 11.81 -0.88 2.89
CA ALA A 166 13.24 -0.59 2.81
C ALA A 166 13.63 -0.02 1.44
N LYS A 167 13.02 -0.52 0.35
CA LYS A 167 13.25 0.02 -0.98
C LYS A 167 12.70 1.43 -1.14
N ALA A 168 11.51 1.72 -0.62
CA ALA A 168 10.98 3.08 -0.58
C ALA A 168 11.89 4.03 0.21
N GLY A 169 12.40 3.58 1.36
CA GLY A 169 13.38 4.31 2.15
C GLY A 169 14.67 4.63 1.39
N GLU A 170 15.19 3.68 0.61
CA GLU A 170 16.33 3.90 -0.29
C GLU A 170 16.03 4.95 -1.37
N MET A 171 14.87 4.82 -2.04
CA MET A 171 14.47 5.69 -3.15
C MET A 171 14.17 7.12 -2.71
N CYS A 172 13.50 7.28 -1.57
CA CYS A 172 13.07 8.58 -1.04
C CYS A 172 13.88 9.06 0.18
N GLN A 173 15.00 8.42 0.50
CA GLN A 173 15.96 8.88 1.53
C GLN A 173 15.36 9.00 2.94
N PHE A 174 14.63 7.98 3.40
CA PHE A 174 14.06 7.93 4.76
C PHE A 174 14.24 6.57 5.41
N ASP A 175 14.07 6.52 6.74
CA ASP A 175 13.96 5.27 7.49
C ASP A 175 12.47 4.97 7.76
N PRO A 176 11.90 3.88 7.21
CA PRO A 176 10.50 3.51 7.42
C PRO A 176 10.11 3.28 8.88
N ARG A 177 11.09 3.08 9.78
CA ARG A 177 10.87 2.86 11.21
C ARG A 177 11.06 4.14 12.04
N ALA A 178 11.44 5.24 11.40
CA ALA A 178 11.70 6.52 12.05
C ALA A 178 11.22 7.67 11.16
N LEU A 179 9.95 7.62 10.76
CA LEU A 179 9.34 8.68 9.96
C LEU A 179 9.35 10.01 10.73
N PRO A 180 9.58 11.14 10.05
CA PRO A 180 9.42 12.45 10.67
C PRO A 180 7.97 12.62 11.16
N GLN A 181 7.82 13.16 12.37
CA GLN A 181 6.51 13.58 12.86
C GLN A 181 5.99 14.67 11.93
N SER A 182 4.75 14.50 11.45
CA SER A 182 4.04 15.47 10.61
C SER A 182 3.44 16.59 11.44
#